data_AF-A0A7W1YQY6-F1
#
_entry.id   AF-A0A7W1YQY6-F1
#
_cell.length_a   1.000
_cell.length_b   1.000
_cell.length_c   1.000
_cell.angle_alpha   90.00
_cell.angle_beta   90.00
_cell.angle_gamma   90.00
#
_symmetry.space_group_name_H-M   'P 1'
#
loop_
_entity.id
_entity.type
_entity.pdbx_description
1 polymer ?
#
loop_
_entity_poly.entity_id
_entity_poly.type
_entity_poly.pdbx_seq_one_letter_code
_entity_poly.pdbx_strand_id
1 'polypeptide(L)'
;MSVVLLLVVLSGCAPLTVQVQTAPAVAPAAPTPAPAATGAEAQIAGAGVTEFTLTTIVTYLTFFAELCGALVIAAAVVRGVLRYVPHMFGGQTASETYTEDIRLQLGKGLALALEFELGADILKTAVAPSLAIIAQLAAIAFLRTFLNYFLEQELRQAEQRRAGQHLMASQSNKADEPRLPTKESD
;
A
#
# COMPACT_ATOMS: atom_id res chain seq x y z
N MET A 1 21.71 -10.14 -17.75
CA MET A 1 21.22 -9.88 -19.13
C MET A 1 19.81 -10.43 -19.39
N SER A 2 19.28 -11.38 -18.60
CA SER A 2 17.93 -11.95 -18.85
C SER A 2 16.73 -11.11 -18.42
N VAL A 3 16.88 -10.10 -17.55
CA VAL A 3 15.74 -9.32 -17.03
C VAL A 3 15.31 -8.18 -17.98
N VAL A 4 16.26 -7.64 -18.77
CA VAL A 4 15.96 -6.57 -19.74
C VAL A 4 15.20 -7.11 -20.96
N LEU A 5 15.39 -8.39 -21.32
CA LEU A 5 14.69 -9.02 -22.44
C LEU A 5 13.20 -9.29 -22.14
N LEU A 6 12.84 -9.48 -20.86
CA LEU A 6 11.45 -9.72 -20.45
C LEU A 6 10.60 -8.44 -20.49
N LEU A 7 11.22 -7.27 -20.29
CA LEU A 7 10.52 -5.97 -20.37
C LEU A 7 10.26 -5.49 -21.80
N VAL A 8 11.01 -5.99 -22.80
CA VAL A 8 10.84 -5.60 -24.21
C VAL A 8 9.70 -6.37 -24.90
N VAL A 9 9.32 -7.56 -24.42
CA VAL A 9 8.29 -8.40 -25.06
C VAL A 9 6.85 -7.95 -24.75
N LEU A 10 6.63 -7.10 -23.74
CA LEU A 10 5.29 -6.57 -23.42
C LEU A 10 4.93 -5.30 -24.19
N SER A 11 5.81 -4.82 -25.08
CA SER A 11 5.55 -3.71 -26.02
C SER A 11 4.80 -4.22 -27.27
N GLY A 12 3.70 -4.94 -27.07
CA GLY A 12 2.84 -5.48 -28.12
C GLY A 12 1.63 -4.57 -28.34
N CYS A 13 1.74 -3.67 -29.32
CA CYS A 13 0.67 -2.83 -29.80
C CYS A 13 -0.53 -3.65 -30.32
N ALA A 14 -1.73 -3.32 -29.84
CA ALA A 14 -2.95 -3.38 -30.65
C ALA A 14 -3.87 -2.23 -30.21
N PRO A 15 -4.21 -1.26 -31.09
CA PRO A 15 -5.26 -0.31 -30.78
C PRO A 15 -6.61 -1.03 -30.81
N LEU A 16 -7.35 -0.94 -29.69
CA LEU A 16 -8.72 -1.44 -29.59
C LEU A 16 -9.62 -0.54 -30.45
N THR A 17 -9.87 -0.91 -31.70
CA THR A 17 -10.82 -0.21 -32.57
C THR A 17 -12.24 -0.45 -32.06
N VAL A 18 -12.86 0.55 -31.44
CA VAL A 18 -14.27 0.54 -31.06
C VAL A 18 -15.11 0.56 -32.34
N GLN A 19 -15.71 -0.58 -32.70
CA GLN A 19 -16.72 -0.64 -33.75
C GLN A 19 -18.06 -0.18 -33.16
N VAL A 20 -18.49 1.03 -33.52
CA VAL A 20 -19.86 1.50 -33.29
C VAL A 20 -20.77 0.67 -34.18
N GLN A 21 -21.51 -0.27 -33.59
CA GLN A 21 -22.56 -1.01 -34.27
C GLN A 21 -23.66 -0.03 -34.69
N THR A 22 -23.70 0.37 -35.96
CA THR A 22 -24.86 1.05 -36.53
C THR A 22 -25.97 0.03 -36.74
N ALA A 23 -26.97 0.03 -35.84
CA ALA A 23 -28.23 -0.67 -36.07
C ALA A 23 -28.95 -0.09 -37.30
N PRO A 24 -29.74 -0.90 -38.04
CA PRO A 24 -30.35 -0.47 -39.29
C PRO A 24 -31.41 0.63 -39.07
N ALA A 25 -31.45 1.56 -40.01
CA ALA A 25 -32.39 2.66 -40.10
C ALA A 25 -33.84 2.17 -40.05
N VAL A 26 -34.54 2.47 -38.95
CA VAL A 26 -36.01 2.51 -38.92
C VAL A 26 -36.45 3.84 -39.55
N ALA A 27 -37.22 3.75 -40.63
CA ALA A 27 -37.80 4.88 -41.35
C ALA A 27 -38.76 5.71 -40.45
N PRO A 28 -38.98 7.00 -40.76
CA PRO A 28 -39.59 7.95 -39.83
C PRO A 28 -41.11 7.83 -39.81
N ALA A 29 -41.68 7.60 -38.63
CA ALA A 29 -43.08 7.90 -38.38
C ALA A 29 -43.22 9.40 -38.06
N ALA A 30 -44.06 10.08 -38.85
CA ALA A 30 -44.36 11.51 -38.77
C ALA A 30 -45.08 11.91 -37.45
N PRO A 31 -45.14 13.22 -37.11
CA PRO A 31 -45.25 13.70 -35.74
C PRO A 31 -46.69 13.92 -35.28
N THR A 32 -46.96 13.69 -33.99
CA THR A 32 -48.13 14.22 -33.29
C THR A 32 -47.71 15.42 -32.45
N PRO A 33 -48.35 16.61 -32.56
CA PRO A 33 -47.94 17.78 -31.80
C PRO A 33 -48.68 17.91 -30.46
N ALA A 34 -47.99 18.58 -29.52
CA ALA A 34 -48.46 19.35 -28.35
C ALA A 34 -48.32 18.70 -26.95
N PRO A 35 -48.13 19.50 -25.87
CA PRO A 35 -47.58 20.86 -25.78
C PRO A 35 -46.42 20.99 -24.77
N ALA A 36 -45.75 22.14 -24.86
CA ALA A 36 -44.63 22.58 -24.05
C ALA A 36 -44.89 22.64 -22.54
N ALA A 37 -43.88 22.26 -21.75
CA ALA A 37 -43.52 22.90 -20.49
C ALA A 37 -42.04 22.61 -20.16
N THR A 38 -41.16 23.38 -20.79
CA THR A 38 -39.98 24.02 -20.18
C THR A 38 -39.39 23.34 -18.94
N GLY A 39 -38.67 22.25 -19.15
CA GLY A 39 -37.52 21.91 -18.33
C GLY A 39 -36.32 22.67 -18.90
N ALA A 40 -36.27 24.00 -18.68
CA ALA A 40 -35.04 24.74 -18.82
C ALA A 40 -34.12 24.29 -17.67
N GLU A 41 -33.55 23.09 -17.80
CA GLU A 41 -32.35 22.74 -17.06
C GLU A 41 -31.32 23.77 -17.47
N ALA A 42 -31.10 24.75 -16.60
CA ALA A 42 -30.01 25.68 -16.71
C ALA A 42 -28.74 24.85 -16.64
N GLN A 43 -28.32 24.34 -17.80
CA GLN A 43 -27.04 23.72 -18.02
C GLN A 43 -26.01 24.81 -17.73
N ILE A 44 -25.50 24.83 -16.49
CA ILE A 44 -24.48 25.77 -16.08
C ILE A 44 -23.28 25.44 -16.96
N ALA A 45 -23.04 26.28 -17.97
CA ALA A 45 -22.01 26.10 -18.98
C ALA A 45 -20.57 26.04 -18.41
N GLY A 46 -20.41 26.20 -17.09
CA GLY A 46 -19.15 25.98 -16.36
C GLY A 46 -19.03 24.62 -15.65
N ALA A 47 -20.11 23.87 -15.41
CA ALA A 47 -20.08 22.64 -14.61
C ALA A 47 -19.23 21.52 -15.24
N GLY A 48 -19.37 21.31 -16.55
CA GLY A 48 -18.56 20.32 -17.27
C GLY A 48 -17.06 20.66 -17.33
N VAL A 49 -16.71 21.95 -17.36
CA VAL A 49 -15.31 22.40 -17.36
C VAL A 49 -14.69 22.21 -15.98
N THR A 50 -15.43 22.49 -14.90
CA THR A 50 -14.98 22.27 -13.53
C THR A 50 -14.83 20.78 -13.20
N GLU A 51 -15.78 19.93 -13.61
CA GLU A 51 -15.70 18.48 -13.43
C GLU A 51 -14.50 17.89 -14.16
N PHE A 52 -14.29 18.24 -15.44
CA PHE A 52 -13.15 17.77 -16.22
C PHE A 52 -11.80 18.21 -15.60
N THR A 53 -11.70 19.46 -15.14
CA THR A 53 -10.49 20.00 -14.51
C THR A 53 -10.19 19.28 -13.20
N LEU A 54 -11.21 19.04 -12.37
CA LEU A 54 -11.06 18.35 -11.09
C LEU A 54 -10.64 16.89 -11.30
N THR A 55 -11.32 16.14 -12.16
CA THR A 55 -10.97 14.75 -12.48
C THR A 55 -9.55 14.64 -13.01
N THR A 56 -9.11 15.58 -13.84
CA THR A 56 -7.74 15.62 -14.37
C THR A 56 -6.71 15.83 -13.25
N ILE A 57 -6.91 16.83 -12.39
CA ILE A 57 -5.99 17.13 -11.28
C ILE A 57 -5.91 15.94 -10.33
N VAL A 58 -7.05 15.39 -9.91
CA VAL A 58 -7.09 14.25 -8.99
C VAL A 58 -6.41 13.03 -9.60
N THR A 59 -6.60 12.77 -10.89
CA THR A 59 -5.92 11.66 -11.58
C THR A 59 -4.40 11.80 -11.50
N TYR A 60 -3.85 12.99 -11.76
CA TYR A 60 -2.42 13.23 -11.64
C TYR A 60 -1.93 13.09 -10.19
N LEU A 61 -2.69 13.58 -9.21
CA LEU A 61 -2.33 13.45 -7.80
C LEU A 61 -2.36 12.00 -7.33
N THR A 62 -3.37 11.22 -7.74
CA THR A 62 -3.47 9.78 -7.49
C THR A 62 -2.24 9.07 -8.04
N PHE A 63 -1.90 9.29 -9.32
CA PHE A 63 -0.75 8.65 -9.95
C PHE A 63 0.57 9.02 -9.24
N PHE A 64 0.72 10.29 -8.85
CA PHE A 64 1.90 10.75 -8.12
C PHE A 64 2.01 10.07 -6.74
N ALA A 65 0.91 9.97 -6.00
CA ALA A 65 0.89 9.29 -4.71
C ALA A 65 1.19 7.80 -4.83
N GLU A 66 0.64 7.11 -5.85
CA GLU A 66 0.96 5.72 -6.16
C GLU A 66 2.44 5.53 -6.47
N LEU A 67 3.02 6.42 -7.29
CA LEU A 67 4.43 6.36 -7.65
C LEU A 67 5.32 6.55 -6.41
N CYS A 68 5.00 7.52 -5.54
CA CYS A 68 5.71 7.74 -4.28
C CYS A 68 5.65 6.50 -3.38
N GLY A 69 4.45 5.93 -3.19
CA GLY A 69 4.28 4.69 -2.43
C GLY A 69 5.13 3.55 -2.99
N ALA A 70 5.04 3.29 -4.29
CA ALA A 70 5.79 2.24 -4.97
C ALA A 70 7.32 2.44 -4.83
N LEU A 71 7.82 3.66 -4.95
CA LEU A 71 9.24 3.97 -4.79
C LEU A 71 9.72 3.73 -3.35
N VAL A 72 8.91 4.10 -2.35
CA VAL A 72 9.24 3.86 -0.94
C VAL A 72 9.28 2.37 -0.65
N ILE A 73 8.31 1.57 -1.13
CA ILE A 73 8.31 0.11 -1.01
C ILE A 73 9.57 -0.47 -1.64
N ALA A 74 9.85 -0.10 -2.89
CA ALA A 74 11.01 -0.59 -3.62
C ALA A 74 12.32 -0.29 -2.86
N ALA A 75 12.48 0.95 -2.37
CA ALA A 75 13.67 1.35 -1.63
C ALA A 75 13.81 0.61 -0.29
N ALA A 76 12.70 0.40 0.43
CA ALA A 76 12.69 -0.33 1.70
C ALA A 76 13.04 -1.81 1.50
N VAL A 77 12.45 -2.46 0.49
CA VAL A 77 12.73 -3.86 0.13
C VAL A 77 14.18 -4.03 -0.31
N VAL A 78 14.67 -3.17 -1.21
CA VAL A 78 16.07 -3.23 -1.68
C VAL A 78 17.04 -3.08 -0.52
N ARG A 79 16.84 -2.09 0.37
CA ARG A 79 17.69 -1.93 1.57
C ARG A 79 17.63 -3.14 2.50
N GLY A 80 16.44 -3.71 2.72
CA GLY A 80 16.25 -4.90 3.54
C GLY A 80 16.99 -6.11 2.97
N VAL A 81 16.83 -6.38 1.67
CA VAL A 81 17.48 -7.50 0.97
C VAL A 81 19.00 -7.34 0.98
N LEU A 82 19.51 -6.15 0.64
CA LEU A 82 20.96 -5.89 0.60
C LEU A 82 21.63 -6.08 1.97
N ARG A 83 20.95 -5.83 3.08
CA ARG A 83 21.47 -6.12 4.43
C ARG A 83 21.28 -7.56 4.86
N TYR A 84 20.19 -8.21 4.43
CA TYR A 84 19.84 -9.57 4.86
C TYR A 84 20.64 -10.66 4.14
N VAL A 85 20.78 -10.55 2.80
CA VAL A 85 21.43 -11.56 1.93
C VAL A 85 22.86 -11.90 2.36
N PRO A 86 23.80 -10.94 2.52
CA PRO A 86 25.17 -11.27 2.90
C PRO A 86 25.27 -11.93 4.29
N HIS A 87 24.30 -11.68 5.18
CA HIS A 87 24.22 -12.33 6.48
C HIS A 87 23.82 -13.81 6.37
N MET A 88 22.91 -14.14 5.45
CA MET A 88 22.45 -15.52 5.25
C MET A 88 23.56 -16.43 4.70
N PHE A 89 24.47 -15.88 3.89
CA PHE A 89 25.61 -16.60 3.31
C PHE A 89 26.91 -16.51 4.16
N GLY A 90 26.95 -15.64 5.17
CA GLY A 90 28.16 -15.29 5.91
C GLY A 90 28.49 -16.13 7.16
N GLY A 91 27.66 -17.10 7.55
CA GLY A 91 27.93 -18.04 8.65
C GLY A 91 28.11 -17.44 10.06
N GLN A 92 28.02 -16.11 10.22
CA GLN A 92 28.09 -15.47 11.53
C GLN A 92 26.77 -15.67 12.27
N THR A 93 26.87 -16.12 13.52
CA THR A 93 25.79 -16.22 14.50
C THR A 93 25.09 -14.86 14.57
N ALA A 94 23.97 -14.75 13.85
CA ALA A 94 23.18 -13.54 13.79
C ALA A 94 22.80 -13.17 15.23
N SER A 95 23.33 -12.06 15.71
CA SER A 95 22.78 -11.42 16.90
C SER A 95 21.30 -11.19 16.61
N GLU A 96 20.44 -11.78 17.42
CA GLU A 96 18.99 -11.56 17.47
C GLU A 96 18.62 -10.09 17.25
N THR A 97 19.45 -9.15 17.72
CA THR A 97 19.29 -7.70 17.59
C THR A 97 19.42 -7.17 16.16
N TYR A 98 20.30 -7.71 15.32
CA TYR A 98 20.56 -7.19 13.96
C TYR A 98 19.40 -7.50 13.00
N THR A 99 18.87 -8.73 13.07
CA THR A 99 17.70 -9.13 12.27
C THR A 99 16.46 -8.33 12.65
N GLU A 100 16.30 -8.00 13.95
CA GLU A 100 15.19 -7.16 14.42
C GLU A 100 15.26 -5.74 13.86
N ASP A 101 16.45 -5.13 13.82
CA ASP A 101 16.64 -3.80 13.25
C ASP A 101 16.28 -3.74 11.75
N ILE A 102 16.66 -4.77 10.97
CA ILE A 102 16.26 -4.88 9.56
C ILE A 102 14.74 -4.95 9.42
N ARG A 103 14.07 -5.79 10.23
CA ARG A 103 12.60 -5.93 10.20
C ARG A 103 11.91 -4.62 10.57
N LEU A 104 12.42 -3.92 11.57
CA LEU A 104 11.88 -2.64 12.03
C LEU A 104 12.04 -1.53 10.98
N GLN A 105 13.19 -1.45 10.31
CA GLN A 105 13.41 -0.48 9.24
C GLN A 105 12.55 -0.78 8.00
N LEU A 106 12.41 -2.06 7.64
CA LEU A 106 11.52 -2.48 6.57
C LEU A 106 10.06 -2.13 6.91
N GLY A 107 9.61 -2.45 8.12
CA GLY A 107 8.27 -2.14 8.60
C GLY A 107 7.95 -0.65 8.56
N LYS A 108 8.88 0.22 8.99
CA LYS A 108 8.75 1.68 8.87
C LYS A 108 8.61 2.15 7.43
N GLY A 109 9.42 1.61 6.52
CA GLY A 109 9.35 1.94 5.09
C GLY A 109 8.02 1.53 4.47
N LEU A 110 7.55 0.33 4.79
CA LEU A 110 6.23 -0.14 4.35
C LEU A 110 5.13 0.76 4.91
N ALA A 111 5.11 1.05 6.22
CA ALA A 111 4.10 1.92 6.84
C ALA A 111 4.02 3.31 6.19
N LEU A 112 5.15 3.90 5.79
CA LEU A 112 5.17 5.17 5.07
C LEU A 112 4.60 5.06 3.65
N ALA A 113 4.99 4.04 2.88
CA ALA A 113 4.42 3.82 1.55
C ALA A 113 2.89 3.64 1.59
N LEU A 114 2.45 2.94 2.63
CA LEU A 114 1.07 2.71 2.93
C LEU A 114 0.33 4.07 3.11
N GLU A 115 0.86 5.06 3.82
CA GLU A 115 0.22 6.38 3.92
C GLU A 115 -0.03 7.04 2.55
N PHE A 116 0.91 6.92 1.62
CA PHE A 116 0.75 7.45 0.26
C PHE A 116 -0.33 6.73 -0.55
N GLU A 117 -0.34 5.39 -0.50
CA GLU A 117 -1.36 4.58 -1.17
C GLU A 117 -2.77 4.87 -0.63
N LEU A 118 -2.90 5.09 0.69
CA LEU A 118 -4.19 5.46 1.29
C LEU A 118 -4.68 6.82 0.77
N GLY A 119 -3.77 7.79 0.62
CA GLY A 119 -4.09 9.08 0.01
C GLY A 119 -4.56 8.93 -1.43
N ALA A 120 -3.90 8.08 -2.23
CA ALA A 120 -4.28 7.79 -3.60
C ALA A 120 -5.70 7.18 -3.70
N ASP A 121 -6.04 6.29 -2.77
CA ASP A 121 -7.36 5.65 -2.71
C ASP A 121 -8.48 6.62 -2.31
N ILE A 122 -8.22 7.53 -1.35
CA ILE A 122 -9.15 8.62 -1.00
C ILE A 122 -9.40 9.51 -2.23
N LEU A 123 -8.34 9.86 -2.96
CA LEU A 123 -8.45 10.68 -4.17
C LEU A 123 -9.30 9.98 -5.26
N LYS A 124 -9.08 8.68 -5.53
CA LYS A 124 -9.89 7.92 -6.49
C LYS A 124 -11.37 7.88 -6.13
N THR A 125 -11.67 7.63 -4.85
CA THR A 125 -13.07 7.57 -4.37
C THR A 125 -13.78 8.92 -4.41
N ALA A 126 -13.03 10.04 -4.37
CA ALA A 126 -13.60 11.38 -4.46
C ALA A 126 -14.10 11.76 -5.87
N VAL A 127 -13.53 11.19 -6.95
CA VAL A 127 -13.88 11.57 -8.34
C VAL A 127 -14.79 10.61 -9.08
N ALA A 128 -14.80 9.33 -8.70
CA ALA A 128 -15.66 8.33 -9.31
C ALA A 128 -16.09 7.29 -8.27
N PRO A 129 -17.14 7.57 -7.48
CA PRO A 129 -17.69 6.61 -6.54
C PRO A 129 -18.41 5.48 -7.30
N SER A 130 -17.65 4.51 -7.80
CA SER A 130 -18.18 3.31 -8.47
C SER A 130 -18.10 2.14 -7.49
N LEU A 131 -19.21 1.46 -7.20
CA LEU A 131 -19.22 0.40 -6.19
C LEU A 131 -18.30 -0.78 -6.53
N ALA A 132 -18.09 -1.07 -7.83
CA ALA A 132 -17.15 -2.11 -8.25
C ALA A 132 -15.69 -1.70 -8.02
N ILE A 133 -15.34 -0.45 -8.35
CA ILE A 133 -13.98 0.08 -8.12
C ILE A 133 -13.73 0.24 -6.62
N ILE A 134 -14.71 0.77 -5.87
CA ILE A 134 -14.66 0.90 -4.42
C ILE A 134 -14.46 -0.48 -3.76
N ALA A 135 -15.16 -1.52 -4.22
CA ALA A 135 -14.99 -2.88 -3.68
C ALA A 135 -13.58 -3.44 -3.94
N GLN A 136 -13.02 -3.18 -5.13
CA GLN A 136 -11.65 -3.62 -5.46
C GLN A 136 -10.60 -2.88 -4.63
N LEU A 137 -10.74 -1.56 -4.47
CA LEU A 137 -9.91 -0.76 -3.56
C LEU A 137 -10.06 -1.23 -2.11
N ALA A 138 -11.28 -1.47 -1.65
CA ALA A 138 -11.54 -1.97 -0.30
C ALA A 138 -10.91 -3.35 -0.07
N ALA A 139 -10.89 -4.22 -1.07
CA ALA A 139 -10.20 -5.51 -0.98
C ALA A 139 -8.68 -5.35 -0.84
N ILE A 140 -8.07 -4.40 -1.56
CA ILE A 140 -6.63 -4.08 -1.45
C ILE A 140 -6.33 -3.47 -0.07
N ALA A 141 -7.13 -2.49 0.37
CA ALA A 141 -7.00 -1.87 1.68
C ALA A 141 -7.19 -2.87 2.83
N PHE A 142 -8.14 -3.80 2.68
CA PHE A 142 -8.36 -4.89 3.64
C PHE A 142 -7.17 -5.84 3.69
N LEU A 143 -6.68 -6.30 2.55
CA LEU A 143 -5.50 -7.17 2.47
C LEU A 143 -4.29 -6.54 3.15
N ARG A 144 -4.07 -5.25 2.89
CA ARG A 144 -3.02 -4.46 3.51
C ARG A 144 -3.17 -4.35 5.02
N THR A 145 -4.39 -4.09 5.51
CA THR A 145 -4.68 -4.03 6.95
C THR A 145 -4.44 -5.39 7.61
N PHE A 146 -4.90 -6.46 6.96
CA PHE A 146 -4.75 -7.83 7.43
C PHE A 146 -3.28 -8.25 7.53
N LEU A 147 -2.49 -8.04 6.46
CA LEU A 147 -1.06 -8.34 6.43
C LEU A 147 -0.29 -7.53 7.46
N ASN A 148 -0.52 -6.22 7.54
CA ASN A 148 0.21 -5.36 8.47
C ASN A 148 -0.14 -5.67 9.93
N TYR A 149 -1.41 -5.95 10.22
CA TYR A 149 -1.86 -6.40 11.55
C TYR A 149 -1.17 -7.70 11.97
N PHE A 150 -1.08 -8.67 11.07
CA PHE A 150 -0.45 -9.96 11.35
C PHE A 150 1.06 -9.81 11.60
N LEU A 151 1.74 -8.97 10.81
CA LEU A 151 3.16 -8.66 11.02
C LEU A 151 3.40 -7.99 12.37
N GLU A 152 2.58 -7.00 12.72
CA GLU A 152 2.71 -6.27 13.98
C GLU A 152 2.41 -7.18 15.18
N GLN A 153 1.46 -8.11 15.02
CA GLN A 153 1.17 -9.12 16.03
C GLN A 153 2.34 -10.08 16.25
N GLU A 154 2.96 -10.57 15.18
CA GLU A 154 4.16 -11.40 15.25
C GLU A 154 5.35 -10.67 15.89
N LEU A 155 5.50 -9.37 15.60
CA LEU A 155 6.55 -8.55 16.20
C LEU A 155 6.32 -8.35 17.71
N ARG A 156 5.09 -8.00 18.13
CA ARG A 156 4.72 -7.89 19.55
C ARG A 156 4.98 -9.18 20.32
N GLN A 157 4.66 -10.33 19.72
CA GLN A 157 4.97 -11.62 20.34
C GLN A 157 6.48 -11.88 20.46
N ALA A 158 7.26 -11.47 19.46
CA ALA A 158 8.73 -11.58 19.52
C ALA A 158 9.32 -10.71 20.64
N GLU A 159 8.86 -9.47 20.80
CA GLU A 159 9.29 -8.56 21.86
C GLU A 159 8.94 -9.10 23.26
N GLN A 160 7.74 -9.65 23.43
CA GLN A 160 7.33 -10.26 24.71
C GLN A 160 8.19 -11.47 25.09
N ARG A 161 8.53 -12.32 24.11
CA ARG A 161 9.44 -13.46 24.33
C ARG A 161 10.82 -12.99 24.81
N ARG A 162 11.34 -11.90 24.24
CA ARG A 162 12.62 -11.30 24.65
C ARG A 162 12.57 -10.69 26.05
N ALA A 163 11.49 -9.97 26.39
CA ALA A 163 11.31 -9.40 27.73
C ALA A 163 11.28 -10.49 28.82
N GLY A 164 10.62 -11.63 28.55
CA GLY A 164 10.60 -12.77 29.45
C GLY A 164 11.99 -13.41 29.65
N GLN A 165 12.79 -13.51 28.59
CA GLN A 165 14.16 -14.06 28.67
C GLN A 165 15.09 -13.16 29.49
N HIS A 166 14.98 -11.84 29.37
CA HIS A 166 15.82 -10.90 30.15
C HIS A 166 15.51 -10.93 31.65
N LEU A 167 14.24 -11.12 32.03
CA LEU A 167 13.84 -11.30 33.44
C LEU A 167 14.36 -12.61 34.04
N MET A 168 14.33 -13.71 33.27
CA MET A 168 14.87 -15.01 33.69
C MET A 168 16.40 -14.96 33.83
N ALA A 169 17.09 -14.34 32.87
CA ALA A 169 18.55 -14.16 32.93
C ALA A 169 18.97 -13.29 34.12
N SER A 170 18.24 -12.22 34.42
CA SER A 170 18.53 -11.33 35.55
C SER A 170 18.24 -12.00 36.92
N GLN A 171 17.29 -12.93 37.01
CA GLN A 171 17.05 -13.70 38.24
C GLN A 171 18.11 -14.79 38.46
N SER A 172 18.54 -15.47 37.40
CA SER A 172 19.63 -16.45 37.48
C SER A 172 20.93 -15.78 37.93
N ASN A 173 21.24 -14.58 37.42
CA ASN A 173 22.43 -13.83 37.83
C ASN A 173 22.37 -13.36 39.30
N LYS A 174 21.17 -13.14 39.85
CA LYS A 174 20.96 -12.72 41.24
C LYS A 174 21.01 -13.88 42.23
N ALA A 175 20.69 -15.10 41.78
CA ALA A 175 20.77 -16.31 42.58
C ALA A 175 22.22 -16.83 42.73
N ASP A 176 23.08 -16.51 41.77
CA ASP A 176 24.49 -16.89 41.74
C ASP A 176 25.42 -15.79 42.33
N GLU A 177 24.86 -14.68 42.81
CA GLU A 177 25.61 -13.63 43.50
C GLU A 177 26.16 -14.21 44.82
N PRO A 178 27.49 -14.32 45.00
CA PRO A 178 28.07 -14.89 46.21
C PRO A 178 27.66 -14.03 47.39
N ARG A 179 26.96 -14.61 48.38
CA ARG A 179 26.77 -13.96 49.68
C ARG A 179 28.14 -13.66 50.25
N LEU A 180 28.56 -12.39 50.13
CA LEU A 180 29.74 -11.91 50.83
C LEU A 180 29.52 -12.21 52.31
N PRO A 181 30.50 -12.85 52.99
CA PRO A 181 30.41 -13.02 54.42
C PRO A 181 30.27 -11.62 55.02
N THR A 182 29.11 -11.37 55.64
CA THR A 182 28.95 -10.26 56.55
C THR A 182 30.05 -10.45 57.57
N LYS A 183 31.11 -9.64 57.48
CA LYS A 183 32.10 -9.57 58.56
C LYS A 183 31.31 -9.14 59.79
N GLU A 184 31.01 -10.14 60.60
CA GLU A 184 30.60 -10.01 61.98
C GLU A 184 31.76 -9.27 62.66
N SER A 185 31.64 -7.96 62.74
CA SER A 185 32.51 -7.13 63.54
C SER A 185 31.98 -7.21 64.97
N ASP A 186 32.75 -7.92 65.80
CA ASP A 186 32.84 -7.74 67.26
C ASP A 186 32.80 -6.25 67.67
#